data_AF-G4YGZ5-F1
#
_entry.id   AF-G4YGZ5-F1
#
_cell.length_a   1.000
_cell.length_b   1.000
_cell.length_c   1.000
_cell.angle_alpha   90.00
_cell.angle_beta   90.00
_cell.angle_gamma   90.00
#
_symmetry.space_group_name_H-M   'P 1'
#
loop_
_entity.id
_entity.type
_entity.pdbx_description
1 polymer ?
#
loop_
_entity_poly.entity_id
_entity_poly.type
_entity_poly.pdbx_seq_one_letter_code
_entity_poly.pdbx_strand_id
1 'polypeptide(L)'
;IESFVSMLLTSFLTGVVFVKFARPHPNIVLSDVFTLSRGENCMEMRFRVANETRRDLAHKGDIINVNFKLILMRAETGRHNEKRLCYYDLKLKSARLVSLRLEIELIHIIDTNSPLFKQTADDLAHADFVLILLA
;
A
#
# COMPACT_ATOMS: atom_id res chain seq x y z
N ILE A 1 -13.18 -28.11 41.24
CA ILE A 1 -13.46 -26.75 40.71
C ILE A 1 -12.16 -26.04 40.36
N GLU A 2 -11.20 -25.96 41.28
CA GLU A 2 -9.88 -25.36 41.04
C GLU A 2 -9.15 -25.91 39.80
N SER A 3 -9.11 -27.23 39.61
CA SER A 3 -8.49 -27.85 38.42
C SER A 3 -9.20 -27.47 37.10
N PHE A 4 -10.53 -27.34 37.13
CA PHE A 4 -11.30 -26.89 35.96
C PHE A 4 -11.01 -25.43 35.62
N VAL A 5 -10.92 -24.56 36.64
CA VAL A 5 -10.57 -23.16 36.46
C VAL A 5 -9.15 -23.01 35.93
N SER A 6 -8.19 -23.77 36.46
CA SER A 6 -6.80 -23.78 35.99
C SER A 6 -6.69 -24.20 34.53
N MET A 7 -7.43 -25.24 34.12
CA MET A 7 -7.45 -25.70 32.74
C MET A 7 -8.06 -24.66 31.78
N LEU A 8 -9.13 -23.98 32.19
CA LEU A 8 -9.73 -22.90 31.40
C LEU A 8 -8.79 -21.70 31.26
N LEU A 9 -8.14 -21.29 32.35
CA LEU A 9 -7.24 -20.15 32.37
C LEU A 9 -6.01 -20.38 31.47
N THR A 10 -5.39 -21.57 31.57
CA THR A 10 -4.21 -21.92 30.78
C THR A 10 -4.51 -22.05 29.29
N SER A 11 -5.65 -22.66 28.92
CA SER A 11 -6.11 -22.72 27.53
C SER A 11 -6.35 -21.32 26.95
N PHE A 12 -7.03 -20.46 27.71
CA PHE A 12 -7.29 -19.07 27.30
C PHE A 12 -6.01 -18.28 27.10
N LEU A 13 -5.09 -18.32 28.07
CA LEU A 13 -3.80 -17.63 27.99
C LEU A 13 -2.97 -18.10 26.79
N THR A 14 -2.92 -19.41 26.55
CA THR A 14 -2.20 -19.99 25.41
C THR A 14 -2.81 -19.49 24.09
N GLY A 15 -4.14 -19.44 23.99
CA GLY A 15 -4.84 -18.89 22.82
C GLY A 15 -4.50 -17.43 22.56
N VAL A 16 -4.53 -16.57 23.59
CA VAL A 16 -4.20 -15.14 23.47
C VAL A 16 -2.74 -14.94 23.04
N VAL A 17 -1.83 -15.67 23.66
CA VAL A 17 -0.40 -15.62 23.33
C VAL A 17 -0.16 -16.07 21.89
N PHE A 18 -0.79 -17.18 21.48
CA PHE A 18 -0.69 -17.69 20.12
C PHE A 18 -1.21 -16.67 19.09
N VAL A 19 -2.36 -16.03 19.31
CA VAL A 19 -2.89 -15.01 18.40
C VAL A 19 -1.93 -13.83 18.23
N LYS A 20 -1.25 -13.40 19.31
CA LYS A 20 -0.28 -12.31 19.23
C LYS A 20 0.95 -12.69 18.39
N PHE A 21 1.46 -13.90 18.54
CA PHE A 21 2.65 -14.37 17.81
C PHE A 21 2.36 -14.86 16.39
N ALA A 22 1.15 -15.35 16.13
CA ALA A 22 0.77 -15.88 14.82
C ALA A 22 0.48 -14.78 13.78
N ARG A 23 0.40 -13.49 14.18
CA ARG A 23 0.23 -12.39 13.22
C ARG A 23 1.50 -12.22 12.38
N PRO A 24 1.46 -12.53 11.07
CA PRO A 24 2.60 -12.30 10.20
C PRO A 24 2.80 -10.79 10.05
N HIS A 25 4.04 -10.33 10.23
CA HIS A 25 4.42 -8.94 9.96
C HIS A 25 5.24 -8.94 8.67
N PRO A 26 4.62 -8.71 7.50
CA PRO A 26 5.37 -8.62 6.25
C PRO A 26 6.22 -7.33 6.28
N ASN A 27 7.52 -7.47 6.06
CA ASN A 27 8.41 -6.32 5.93
C ASN A 27 8.45 -5.89 4.46
N ILE A 28 7.57 -4.94 4.12
CA ILE A 28 7.50 -4.35 2.79
C ILE A 28 8.06 -2.93 2.88
N VAL A 29 9.08 -2.64 2.07
CA VAL A 29 9.70 -1.32 1.96
C VAL A 29 9.26 -0.68 0.66
N LEU A 30 8.94 0.60 0.75
CA LEU A 30 8.51 1.45 -0.36
C LEU A 30 9.64 2.39 -0.76
N SER A 31 9.69 2.81 -2.01
CA SER A 31 10.61 3.86 -2.44
C SER A 31 10.22 5.22 -1.84
N ASP A 32 11.22 6.00 -1.42
CA ASP A 32 11.01 7.36 -0.88
C ASP A 32 10.46 8.34 -1.92
N VAL A 33 10.69 8.04 -3.20
CA VAL A 33 10.25 8.85 -4.34
C VAL A 33 9.47 7.99 -5.32
N PHE A 34 8.50 8.61 -5.98
CA PHE A 34 7.87 8.08 -7.18
C PHE A 34 8.44 8.77 -8.41
N THR A 35 8.41 8.10 -9.56
CA THR A 35 8.86 8.70 -10.82
C THR A 35 7.70 8.82 -11.79
N LEU A 36 7.68 9.92 -12.54
CA LEU A 36 6.77 10.11 -13.66
C LEU A 36 7.58 9.88 -14.94
N SER A 37 7.13 8.93 -15.75
CA SER A 37 7.76 8.62 -17.02
C SER A 37 6.71 8.54 -18.11
N ARG A 38 7.09 8.89 -19.34
CA ARG A 38 6.22 8.70 -20.49
C ARG A 38 6.39 7.26 -20.96
N GLY A 39 5.35 6.45 -20.78
CA GLY A 39 5.28 5.10 -21.34
C GLY A 39 5.03 5.14 -22.85
N GLU A 40 4.62 4.01 -23.43
CA GLU A 40 4.39 3.91 -24.89
C GLU A 40 3.36 4.93 -25.39
N ASN A 41 2.23 5.06 -24.68
CA ASN A 41 1.11 5.93 -25.12
C ASN A 41 0.62 6.91 -24.04
N CYS A 42 0.94 6.71 -22.76
CA CYS A 42 0.41 7.51 -21.65
C CYS A 42 1.51 7.86 -20.64
N MET A 43 1.25 8.87 -19.80
CA MET A 43 2.09 9.17 -18.65
C MET A 43 1.87 8.08 -17.58
N GLU A 44 2.96 7.57 -17.04
CA GLU A 44 3.00 6.49 -16.06
C GLU A 44 3.68 6.97 -14.78
N MET A 45 3.00 6.78 -13.65
CA MET A 45 3.54 7.01 -12.33
C MET A 45 4.00 5.67 -11.74
N ARG A 46 5.28 5.61 -11.37
CA ARG A 46 5.95 4.38 -10.96
C ARG A 46 6.41 4.45 -9.51
N PHE A 47 6.07 3.42 -8.75
CA PHE A 47 6.48 3.22 -7.36
C PHE A 47 7.26 1.92 -7.27
N ARG A 48 8.37 1.91 -6.55
CA ARG A 48 9.10 0.65 -6.31
C ARG A 48 8.75 0.13 -4.93
N VAL A 49 8.51 -1.16 -4.86
CA VAL A 49 8.20 -1.88 -3.64
C VAL A 49 9.14 -3.06 -3.54
N ALA A 50 9.74 -3.27 -2.37
CA ALA A 50 10.66 -4.35 -2.11
C ALA A 50 10.24 -5.13 -0.86
N ASN A 51 10.49 -6.43 -0.88
CA ASN A 51 10.44 -7.25 0.32
C ASN A 51 11.78 -7.12 1.06
N GLU A 52 11.75 -6.55 2.27
CA GLU A 52 12.93 -6.35 3.10
C GLU A 52 13.34 -7.63 3.86
N THR A 53 12.53 -8.69 3.75
CA THR A 53 12.83 -9.97 4.39
C THR A 53 14.14 -10.52 3.83
N ARG A 54 15.22 -10.30 4.59
CA ARG A 54 16.58 -10.85 4.49
C ARG A 54 16.90 -11.58 3.18
N ARG A 55 17.61 -10.86 2.30
CA ARG A 55 18.08 -11.30 0.96
C ARG A 55 18.88 -12.62 0.97
N ASP A 56 19.46 -13.00 2.10
CA ASP A 56 20.20 -14.26 2.32
C ASP A 56 19.30 -15.51 2.39
N LEU A 57 17.98 -15.32 2.54
CA LEU A 57 16.99 -16.38 2.66
C LEU A 57 15.95 -16.27 1.52
N ALA A 58 16.40 -16.26 0.26
CA ALA A 58 15.49 -16.28 -0.90
C ALA A 58 14.50 -17.47 -0.90
N HIS A 59 14.74 -18.49 -0.07
CA HIS A 59 13.85 -19.63 0.15
C HIS A 59 12.89 -19.50 1.36
N LYS A 60 13.01 -18.46 2.19
CA LYS A 60 12.18 -18.23 3.40
C LYS A 60 11.75 -16.77 3.46
N GLY A 61 10.53 -16.46 3.04
CA GLY A 61 9.96 -15.11 3.21
C GLY A 61 9.14 -14.57 2.04
N ASP A 62 8.68 -15.43 1.13
CA ASP A 62 7.83 -15.01 0.01
C ASP A 62 6.47 -14.51 0.53
N ILE A 63 6.13 -13.27 0.20
CA ILE A 63 4.82 -12.72 0.53
C ILE A 63 3.86 -13.14 -0.58
N ILE A 64 2.96 -14.07 -0.24
CA ILE A 64 1.96 -14.60 -1.17
C ILE A 64 0.69 -13.77 -1.17
N ASN A 65 0.04 -13.64 -2.33
CA ASN A 65 -1.25 -12.96 -2.50
C ASN A 65 -1.31 -11.52 -1.93
N VAL A 66 -0.28 -10.70 -2.21
CA VAL A 66 -0.29 -9.28 -1.81
C VAL A 66 -1.19 -8.46 -2.73
N ASN A 67 -1.91 -7.49 -2.17
CA ASN A 67 -2.78 -6.59 -2.91
C ASN A 67 -2.43 -5.15 -2.58
N PHE A 68 -1.88 -4.46 -3.58
CA PHE A 68 -1.54 -3.06 -3.47
C PHE A 68 -2.71 -2.18 -3.85
N LYS A 69 -2.95 -1.17 -3.02
CA LYS A 69 -3.93 -0.12 -3.27
C LYS A 69 -3.26 1.24 -3.16
N LEU A 70 -3.38 2.04 -4.22
CA LEU A 70 -2.87 3.41 -4.25
C LEU A 70 -4.03 4.38 -4.08
N ILE A 71 -3.96 5.24 -3.06
CA ILE A 71 -4.99 6.21 -2.73
C ILE A 71 -4.39 7.61 -2.84
N LEU A 72 -5.03 8.47 -3.63
CA LEU A 72 -4.75 9.89 -3.64
C LEU A 72 -5.69 10.58 -2.66
N MET A 73 -5.10 11.25 -1.67
CA MET A 73 -5.80 12.10 -0.72
C MET A 73 -5.49 13.55 -1.07
N ARG A 74 -6.50 14.34 -1.44
CA ARG A 74 -6.32 15.74 -1.85
C ARG A 74 -7.30 16.64 -1.11
N ALA A 75 -6.82 17.80 -0.66
CA ALA A 75 -7.70 18.85 -0.18
C ALA A 75 -8.27 19.63 -1.37
N GLU A 76 -9.58 19.64 -1.52
CA GLU A 76 -10.27 20.37 -2.57
C GLU A 76 -11.17 21.45 -1.97
N THR A 77 -11.23 22.59 -2.65
CA THR A 77 -12.12 23.68 -2.24
C THR A 77 -13.43 23.53 -2.99
N GLY A 78 -14.51 23.26 -2.24
CA GLY A 78 -15.86 23.15 -2.77
C GLY A 78 -16.40 24.49 -3.27
N ARG A 79 -17.54 24.45 -3.97
CA ARG A 79 -18.19 25.64 -4.56
C ARG A 79 -18.56 26.72 -3.54
N HIS A 80 -18.69 26.37 -2.26
CA HIS A 80 -18.98 27.29 -1.16
C HIS A 80 -17.73 27.68 -0.34
N ASN A 81 -16.53 27.53 -0.90
CA ASN A 81 -15.26 27.80 -0.22
C ASN A 81 -14.99 26.91 1.01
N GLU A 82 -15.65 25.75 1.07
CA GLU A 82 -15.42 24.72 2.08
C GLU A 82 -14.22 23.85 1.67
N LYS A 83 -13.27 23.64 2.58
CA LYS A 83 -12.17 22.70 2.35
C LYS A 83 -12.66 21.29 2.65
N ARG A 84 -12.72 20.44 1.62
CA ARG A 84 -13.07 19.02 1.76
C ARG A 84 -11.85 18.16 1.44
N LEU A 85 -11.65 17.15 2.27
CA LEU A 85 -10.67 16.12 1.99
C LEU A 85 -11.29 15.03 1.12
N CYS A 86 -10.78 14.89 -0.10
CA CYS A 86 -11.24 13.93 -1.09
C CYS A 86 -10.25 12.77 -1.20
N TYR A 87 -10.78 11.56 -1.34
CA TYR A 87 -10.01 10.33 -1.49
C TYR A 87 -10.35 9.69 -2.83
N TYR A 88 -9.33 9.40 -3.62
CA TYR A 88 -9.46 8.81 -4.94
C TYR A 88 -8.63 7.53 -5.03
N ASP A 89 -9.26 6.46 -5.49
CA ASP A 89 -8.61 5.18 -5.72
C ASP A 89 -7.88 5.22 -7.07
N LEU A 90 -6.55 5.21 -7.04
CA LEU A 90 -5.71 5.22 -8.23
C LEU A 90 -5.44 3.79 -8.69
N LYS A 91 -5.99 3.43 -9.85
CA LYS A 91 -5.86 2.07 -10.40
C LYS A 91 -4.42 1.74 -10.78
N LEU A 92 -3.85 0.72 -10.15
CA LEU A 92 -2.56 0.16 -10.53
C LEU A 92 -2.73 -0.85 -11.67
N LYS A 93 -1.78 -0.88 -12.61
CA LYS A 93 -1.71 -1.87 -13.71
C LYS A 93 -1.62 -3.30 -13.17
N SER A 94 -0.88 -3.48 -12.08
CA SER A 94 -0.70 -4.76 -11.40
C SER A 94 -0.89 -4.56 -9.90
N ALA A 95 -2.15 -4.41 -9.47
CA ALA A 95 -2.50 -4.26 -8.06
C ALA A 95 -2.31 -5.57 -7.27
N ARG A 96 -2.63 -6.71 -7.87
CA ARG A 96 -2.54 -8.02 -7.22
C ARG A 96 -1.31 -8.78 -7.70
N LEU A 97 -0.48 -9.22 -6.76
CA LEU A 97 0.67 -10.06 -7.06
C LEU A 97 0.51 -11.41 -6.38
N VAL A 98 0.87 -12.47 -7.12
CA VAL A 98 0.83 -13.84 -6.59
C VAL A 98 1.92 -14.04 -5.56
N SER A 99 3.11 -13.46 -5.79
CA SER A 99 4.30 -13.61 -4.97
C SER A 99 5.19 -12.37 -5.10
N LEU A 100 5.67 -11.85 -3.97
CA LEU A 100 6.65 -10.77 -3.88
C LEU A 100 7.92 -11.28 -3.19
N ARG A 101 8.92 -11.65 -4.01
CA ARG A 101 10.21 -12.20 -3.54
C ARG A 101 11.31 -11.15 -3.36
N LEU A 102 11.39 -10.19 -4.28
CA LEU A 102 12.48 -9.21 -4.36
C LEU A 102 11.88 -7.81 -4.42
N GLU A 103 12.07 -7.12 -5.53
CA GLU A 103 11.51 -5.82 -5.83
C GLU A 103 10.58 -5.90 -7.03
N ILE A 104 9.57 -5.04 -7.04
CA ILE A 104 8.67 -4.87 -8.17
C ILE A 104 8.32 -3.39 -8.33
N GLU A 105 7.99 -3.03 -9.56
CA GLU A 105 7.48 -1.71 -9.90
C GLU A 105 5.95 -1.76 -10.01
N LEU A 106 5.27 -0.96 -9.20
CA LEU A 106 3.84 -0.69 -9.30
C LEU A 106 3.65 0.53 -10.20
N ILE A 107 2.81 0.37 -11.22
CA ILE A 107 2.60 1.38 -12.25
C ILE A 107 1.15 1.84 -12.21
N HIS A 108 0.91 3.13 -12.01
CA HIS A 108 -0.36 3.79 -12.25
C HIS A 108 -0.31 4.50 -13.61
N ILE A 109 -1.26 4.19 -14.49
CA ILE A 109 -1.40 4.88 -15.77
C ILE A 109 -2.29 6.11 -15.54
N ILE A 110 -1.77 7.29 -15.87
CA ILE A 110 -2.54 8.53 -15.83
C ILE A 110 -3.39 8.61 -17.09
N ASP A 111 -4.53 7.93 -17.06
CA ASP A 111 -5.54 7.94 -18.11
C ASP A 111 -6.54 9.10 -17.93
N THR A 112 -7.50 9.22 -18.84
CA THR A 112 -8.56 10.26 -18.77
C THR A 112 -9.44 10.17 -17.53
N ASN A 113 -9.44 9.03 -16.83
CA ASN A 113 -10.24 8.79 -15.64
C ASN A 113 -9.44 9.05 -14.36
N SER A 114 -8.13 9.26 -14.45
CA SER A 114 -7.28 9.59 -13.32
C SER A 114 -7.54 11.04 -12.87
N PRO A 115 -7.69 11.31 -11.56
CA PRO A 115 -7.83 12.67 -11.03
C PRO A 115 -6.58 13.55 -11.25
N LEU A 116 -5.47 12.92 -11.65
CA LEU A 116 -4.21 13.59 -12.01
C LEU A 116 -4.13 13.91 -13.52
N PHE A 117 -5.15 13.55 -14.30
CA PHE A 117 -5.19 13.83 -15.73
C PHE A 117 -5.26 15.35 -15.97
N LYS A 118 -4.43 15.85 -16.90
CA LYS A 118 -4.26 17.27 -17.25
C LYS A 118 -3.67 18.19 -16.17
N GLN A 119 -3.18 17.65 -15.04
CA GLN A 119 -2.42 18.48 -14.10
C GLN A 119 -1.02 18.76 -14.65
N THR A 120 -0.60 20.01 -14.55
CA THR A 120 0.75 20.44 -14.92
C THR A 120 1.66 20.30 -13.69
N ALA A 121 2.97 20.15 -13.88
CA ALA A 121 3.92 20.04 -12.77
C ALA A 121 3.82 21.21 -11.77
N ASP A 122 3.48 22.41 -12.25
CA ASP A 122 3.27 23.62 -11.45
C ASP A 122 1.99 23.53 -10.58
N ASP A 123 0.89 23.05 -11.16
CA ASP A 123 -0.37 22.81 -10.44
C ASP A 123 -0.20 21.72 -9.38
N LEU A 124 0.59 20.70 -9.68
CA LEU A 124 0.91 19.64 -8.73
C LEU A 124 1.80 20.16 -7.59
N ALA A 125 2.71 21.11 -7.84
CA ALA A 125 3.54 21.71 -6.80
C ALA A 125 2.74 22.63 -5.85
N HIS A 126 1.65 23.22 -6.33
CA HIS A 126 0.76 24.06 -5.54
C HIS A 126 -0.41 23.30 -4.90
N ALA A 127 -0.64 22.05 -5.31
CA ALA A 127 -1.69 21.21 -4.76
C ALA A 127 -1.27 20.56 -3.44
N ASP A 128 -2.08 20.71 -2.40
CA ASP A 128 -1.98 19.92 -1.17
C ASP A 128 -2.56 18.52 -1.41
N PHE A 129 -1.69 17.55 -1.71
CA PHE A 129 -2.05 16.14 -1.82
C PHE A 129 -1.06 15.21 -1.13
N VAL A 130 -1.55 14.02 -0.78
CA VAL A 130 -0.79 12.93 -0.20
C VAL A 130 -1.13 11.66 -0.98
N LEU A 131 -0.10 10.90 -1.33
CA LEU A 131 -0.25 9.56 -1.90
C LEU A 131 -0.06 8.53 -0.80
N ILE A 132 -1.01 7.62 -0.67
CA ILE A 132 -0.99 6.55 0.32
C ILE A 132 -0.97 5.22 -0.44
N LEU A 133 0.08 4.44 -0.24
CA LEU A 133 0.20 3.09 -0.79
C LEU A 133 -0.01 2.08 0.33
N LEU A 134 -1.05 1.26 0.17
CA LEU A 134 -1.40 0.16 1.06
C LEU A 134 -1.04 -1.17 0.40
N ALA A 135 -0.62 -2.15 1.19
CA ALA A 135 -0.18 -3.49 0.74
C ALA A 135 -0.94 -4.60 1.47
#